data_AF-A0AAD5M3R7-F1
#
_entry.id   AF-A0AAD5M3R7-F1
#
_cell.length_a   1.000
_cell.length_b   1.000
_cell.length_c   1.000
_cell.angle_alpha   90.00
_cell.angle_beta   90.00
_cell.angle_gamma   90.00
#
_symmetry.space_group_name_H-M   'P 1'
#
loop_
_entity.id
_entity.type
_entity.pdbx_description
1 polymer ?
#
loop_
_entity_poly.entity_id
_entity_poly.type
_entity_poly.pdbx_seq_one_letter_code
_entity_poly.pdbx_strand_id
1 'polypeptide(L)'
;MTSWQPNQEELAQVLHLLHHSQSMDSVVQRSVQQQLDMLNGHQSFCCYLVHILSGMKEEQEASRSLAGLILKNNVRSQWSKYPDEVRQFVKTSTLASIGDPSALIRATVGIIITTIVVEENGVGHWSTLLPYLGHLLDQQDPNVQEGAMGAIQKIFEDSGDRLDPERHVHPIMPKILSFFLLRKRKNERFGYELSEQYSDDQQRSN
;
A
#
# COMPACT_ATOMS: atom_id res chain seq x y z
N MET A 1 7.00 -0.10 24.45
CA MET A 1 6.95 -0.82 23.17
C MET A 1 8.26 -0.56 22.46
N THR A 2 9.10 -1.58 22.34
CA THR A 2 10.34 -1.54 21.55
C THR A 2 9.95 -1.46 20.09
N SER A 3 10.14 -0.30 19.46
CA SER A 3 10.03 -0.18 18.00
C SER A 3 11.06 -1.11 17.38
N TRP A 4 10.64 -2.05 16.53
CA TRP A 4 11.58 -2.85 15.73
C TRP A 4 12.55 -1.90 14.99
N GLN A 5 13.83 -2.22 15.00
CA GLN A 5 14.85 -1.49 14.26
C GLN A 5 15.66 -2.46 13.42
N PRO A 6 16.01 -2.09 12.17
CA PRO A 6 16.81 -2.95 11.31
C PRO A 6 18.24 -3.04 11.83
N ASN A 7 18.78 -4.26 11.89
CA ASN A 7 20.23 -4.44 11.89
C ASN A 7 20.77 -3.96 10.53
N GLN A 8 21.75 -3.05 10.54
CA GLN A 8 22.26 -2.44 9.32
C GLN A 8 22.98 -3.43 8.41
N GLU A 9 23.68 -4.42 8.97
CA GLU A 9 24.36 -5.46 8.18
C GLU A 9 23.35 -6.39 7.49
N GLU A 10 22.30 -6.79 8.22
CA GLU A 10 21.23 -7.62 7.65
C GLU A 10 20.43 -6.83 6.60
N LEU A 11 20.12 -5.56 6.86
CA LEU A 11 19.44 -4.70 5.91
C LEU A 11 20.24 -4.55 4.61
N ALA A 12 21.56 -4.35 4.71
CA ALA A 12 22.44 -4.29 3.55
C ALA A 12 22.44 -5.60 2.75
N GLN A 13 22.40 -6.75 3.42
CA GLN A 13 22.28 -8.04 2.75
C GLN A 13 20.96 -8.20 2.00
N VAL A 14 19.83 -7.78 2.60
CA VAL A 14 18.52 -7.82 1.96
C VAL A 14 18.48 -6.89 0.74
N LEU A 15 19.02 -5.68 0.85
CA LEU A 15 19.11 -4.74 -0.28
C LEU A 15 19.96 -5.30 -1.42
N HIS A 16 21.13 -5.85 -1.08
CA HIS A 16 22.00 -6.51 -2.06
C HIS A 16 21.25 -7.61 -2.81
N LEU A 17 20.51 -8.46 -2.08
CA LEU A 17 19.70 -9.51 -2.68
C LEU A 17 18.62 -8.94 -3.62
N LEU A 18 17.91 -7.88 -3.20
CA LEU A 18 16.87 -7.25 -4.01
C LEU A 18 17.44 -6.65 -5.30
N HIS A 19 18.61 -6.00 -5.24
CA HIS A 19 19.27 -5.47 -6.43
C HIS A 19 19.69 -6.60 -7.39
N HIS A 20 20.20 -7.72 -6.86
CA HIS A 20 20.61 -8.86 -7.68
C HIS A 20 19.43 -9.62 -8.29
N SER A 21 18.27 -9.61 -7.63
CA SER A 21 17.04 -10.24 -8.15
C SER A 21 16.51 -9.60 -9.43
N GLN A 22 16.98 -8.38 -9.75
CA GLN A 22 16.65 -7.67 -10.99
C GLN A 22 17.64 -7.99 -12.13
N SER A 23 18.69 -8.77 -11.87
CA SER A 23 19.66 -9.19 -12.88
C SER A 23 19.03 -10.14 -13.91
N MET A 24 19.46 -10.03 -15.18
CA MET A 24 19.09 -10.98 -16.24
C MET A 24 19.94 -12.26 -16.25
N ASP A 25 20.95 -12.36 -15.37
CA ASP A 25 21.81 -13.54 -15.28
C ASP A 25 21.11 -14.69 -14.54
N SER A 26 20.88 -15.80 -15.24
CA SER A 26 20.23 -17.01 -14.71
C SER A 26 20.95 -17.64 -13.50
N VAL A 27 22.28 -17.52 -13.41
CA VAL A 27 23.07 -18.03 -12.27
C VAL A 27 22.82 -17.16 -11.05
N VAL A 28 22.83 -15.83 -11.24
CA VAL A 28 22.53 -14.86 -10.18
C VAL A 28 21.10 -15.04 -9.68
N GLN A 29 20.12 -15.20 -10.58
CA GLN A 29 18.72 -15.42 -10.19
C GLN A 29 18.54 -16.70 -9.36
N ARG A 30 19.22 -17.80 -9.72
CA ARG A 30 19.14 -19.05 -8.95
C ARG A 30 19.74 -18.88 -7.55
N SER A 31 20.86 -18.20 -7.44
CA SER A 31 21.51 -17.92 -6.15
C SER A 31 20.62 -17.03 -5.26
N VAL A 32 20.01 -15.99 -5.84
CA VAL A 32 19.05 -15.10 -5.16
C VAL A 32 17.85 -15.89 -4.65
N GLN A 33 17.27 -16.78 -5.47
CA GLN A 33 16.11 -17.56 -5.06
C GLN A 33 16.43 -18.46 -3.86
N GLN A 34 17.60 -19.12 -3.86
CA GLN A 34 18.04 -19.93 -2.73
C GLN A 34 18.19 -19.11 -1.44
N GLN A 35 18.76 -17.90 -1.55
CA GLN A 35 18.88 -17.01 -0.39
C GLN A 35 17.52 -16.51 0.10
N LEU A 36 16.59 -16.18 -0.81
CA LEU A 36 15.22 -15.82 -0.45
C LEU A 36 14.51 -16.95 0.30
N ASP A 37 14.66 -18.19 -0.15
CA ASP A 37 14.05 -19.34 0.49
C ASP A 37 14.58 -19.54 1.92
N MET A 38 15.90 -19.33 2.14
CA MET A 38 16.50 -19.35 3.48
C MET A 38 15.96 -18.21 4.36
N LEU A 39 15.92 -16.98 3.83
CA LEU A 39 15.45 -15.80 4.57
C LEU A 39 13.95 -15.85 4.87
N ASN A 40 13.15 -16.47 4.02
CA ASN A 40 11.71 -16.67 4.24
C ASN A 40 11.41 -17.52 5.49
N GLY A 41 12.38 -18.32 5.96
CA GLY A 41 12.29 -19.03 7.23
C GLY A 41 12.44 -18.14 8.48
N HIS A 42 12.97 -16.92 8.32
CA HIS A 42 13.17 -15.98 9.43
C HIS A 42 12.00 -15.01 9.56
N GLN A 43 11.35 -14.99 10.73
CA GLN A 43 10.20 -14.12 10.99
C GLN A 43 10.52 -12.62 10.84
N SER A 44 11.76 -12.21 11.17
CA SER A 44 12.22 -10.82 11.01
C SER A 44 12.34 -10.37 9.56
N PHE A 45 12.40 -11.29 8.59
CA PHE A 45 12.57 -10.94 7.18
C PHE A 45 11.43 -10.05 6.66
N CYS A 46 10.19 -10.31 7.08
CA CYS A 46 9.06 -9.46 6.70
C CYS A 46 9.18 -8.02 7.24
N CYS A 47 9.81 -7.83 8.39
CA CYS A 47 10.09 -6.50 8.95
C CYS A 47 11.09 -5.73 8.08
N TYR A 48 12.14 -6.39 7.56
CA TYR A 48 13.05 -5.77 6.60
C TYR A 48 12.35 -5.40 5.30
N LEU A 49 11.53 -6.30 4.75
CA LEU A 49 10.80 -6.03 3.51
C LEU A 49 9.83 -4.84 3.64
N VAL A 50 9.07 -4.76 4.73
CA VAL A 50 8.16 -3.63 4.96
C VAL A 50 8.91 -2.33 5.25
N HIS A 51 10.09 -2.42 5.90
CA HIS A 51 10.97 -1.27 6.13
C HIS A 51 11.55 -0.73 4.82
N ILE A 52 11.99 -1.58 3.90
CA ILE A 52 12.47 -1.18 2.58
C ILE A 52 11.33 -0.56 1.77
N LEU A 53 10.15 -1.20 1.75
CA LEU A 53 8.97 -0.67 1.08
C LEU A 53 8.58 0.72 1.61
N SER A 54 8.57 0.89 2.94
CA SER A 54 7.88 2.02 3.58
C SER A 54 8.77 3.07 4.22
N GLY A 55 9.89 2.66 4.82
CA GLY A 55 10.81 3.54 5.54
C GLY A 55 11.93 4.12 4.67
N MET A 56 12.39 3.39 3.65
CA MET A 56 13.50 3.82 2.79
C MET A 56 13.01 4.63 1.58
N LYS A 57 12.58 5.87 1.80
CA LYS A 57 11.99 6.71 0.73
C LYS A 57 12.95 7.06 -0.40
N GLU A 58 14.25 7.12 -0.12
CA GLU A 58 15.31 7.40 -1.10
C GLU A 58 15.73 6.18 -1.93
N GLU A 59 15.31 4.97 -1.54
CA GLU A 59 15.61 3.74 -2.29
C GLU A 59 14.80 3.70 -3.60
N GLN A 60 15.34 3.02 -4.62
CA GLN A 60 14.71 2.94 -5.92
C GLN A 60 13.31 2.31 -5.84
N GLU A 61 12.36 2.92 -6.56
CA GLU A 61 10.97 2.47 -6.60
C GLU A 61 10.84 0.98 -6.96
N ALA A 62 11.67 0.51 -7.91
CA ALA A 62 11.71 -0.90 -8.32
C ALA A 62 12.09 -1.83 -7.15
N SER A 63 13.11 -1.49 -6.38
CA SER A 63 13.55 -2.24 -5.20
C SER A 63 12.50 -2.24 -4.09
N ARG A 64 11.91 -1.07 -3.82
CA ARG A 64 10.84 -0.91 -2.81
C ARG A 64 9.59 -1.71 -3.18
N SER A 65 9.16 -1.64 -4.44
CA SER A 65 8.00 -2.40 -4.94
C SER A 65 8.26 -3.89 -4.89
N LEU A 66 9.46 -4.33 -5.30
CA LEU A 66 9.85 -5.74 -5.25
C LEU A 66 9.87 -6.29 -3.82
N ALA A 67 10.40 -5.52 -2.86
CA ALA A 67 10.32 -5.87 -1.44
C ALA A 67 8.86 -6.07 -0.99
N GLY A 68 7.96 -5.19 -1.42
CA GLY A 68 6.53 -5.32 -1.15
C GLY A 68 5.88 -6.56 -1.79
N LEU A 69 6.28 -6.94 -3.01
CA LEU A 69 5.78 -8.15 -3.67
C LEU A 69 6.25 -9.44 -2.97
N ILE A 70 7.50 -9.46 -2.51
CA ILE A 70 8.03 -10.58 -1.70
C ILE A 70 7.29 -10.62 -0.35
N LEU A 71 7.09 -9.47 0.29
CA LEU A 71 6.34 -9.37 1.54
C LEU A 71 4.92 -9.93 1.39
N LYS A 72 4.23 -9.59 0.30
CA LYS A 72 2.90 -10.14 -0.02
C LYS A 72 2.91 -11.67 -0.07
N ASN A 73 3.90 -12.27 -0.73
CA ASN A 73 4.03 -13.73 -0.79
C ASN A 73 4.28 -14.34 0.60
N ASN A 74 5.06 -13.64 1.44
CA ASN A 74 5.32 -14.06 2.81
C ASN A 74 4.07 -13.97 3.68
N VAL A 75 3.30 -12.88 3.60
CA VAL A 75 1.98 -12.80 4.26
C VAL A 75 1.13 -14.01 3.83
N ARG A 76 0.96 -14.24 2.53
CA ARG A 76 0.11 -15.34 2.05
C ARG A 76 0.51 -16.74 2.50
N SER A 77 1.79 -16.98 2.78
CA SER A 77 2.30 -18.32 3.11
C SER A 77 2.46 -18.58 4.60
N GLN A 78 2.65 -17.53 5.41
CA GLN A 78 3.07 -17.68 6.80
C GLN A 78 2.48 -16.63 7.76
N TRP A 79 1.48 -15.83 7.35
CA TRP A 79 0.89 -14.79 8.19
C TRP A 79 0.49 -15.27 9.60
N SER A 80 -0.19 -16.42 9.67
CA SER A 80 -0.64 -17.02 10.94
C SER A 80 0.51 -17.48 11.86
N LYS A 81 1.72 -17.65 11.32
CA LYS A 81 2.91 -18.05 12.07
C LYS A 81 3.66 -16.87 12.67
N TYR A 82 3.37 -15.64 12.24
CA TYR A 82 4.06 -14.47 12.75
C TYR A 82 3.58 -14.10 14.16
N PRO A 83 4.50 -13.68 15.05
CA PRO A 83 4.12 -13.08 16.33
C PRO A 83 3.25 -11.83 16.13
N ASP A 84 2.37 -11.54 17.08
CA ASP A 84 1.44 -10.40 16.97
C ASP A 84 2.19 -9.06 16.85
N GLU A 85 3.35 -8.93 17.50
CA GLU A 85 4.23 -7.76 17.42
C GLU A 85 4.72 -7.52 15.99
N VAL A 86 5.11 -8.59 15.29
CA VAL A 86 5.54 -8.55 13.89
C VAL A 86 4.36 -8.22 12.98
N ARG A 87 3.20 -8.87 13.20
CA ARG A 87 1.97 -8.56 12.44
C ARG A 87 1.57 -7.09 12.59
N GLN A 88 1.62 -6.55 13.81
CA GLN A 88 1.30 -5.16 14.09
C GLN A 88 2.31 -4.19 13.45
N PHE A 89 3.61 -4.52 13.49
CA PHE A 89 4.64 -3.73 12.82
C PHE A 89 4.43 -3.68 11.30
N VAL A 90 4.13 -4.83 10.67
CA VAL A 90 3.84 -4.91 9.24
C VAL A 90 2.57 -4.13 8.89
N LYS A 91 1.47 -4.29 9.64
CA LYS A 91 0.22 -3.54 9.47
C LYS A 91 0.46 -2.03 9.51
N THR A 92 1.14 -1.56 10.55
CA THR A 92 1.38 -0.12 10.78
C THR A 92 2.33 0.46 9.72
N SER A 93 3.43 -0.23 9.43
CA SER A 93 4.42 0.24 8.44
C SER A 93 3.84 0.27 7.03
N THR A 94 3.02 -0.73 6.66
CA THR A 94 2.34 -0.77 5.37
C THR A 94 1.36 0.40 5.23
N LEU A 95 0.55 0.68 6.26
CA LEU A 95 -0.38 1.81 6.26
C LEU A 95 0.32 3.17 6.20
N ALA A 96 1.53 3.30 6.74
CA ALA A 96 2.31 4.54 6.67
C ALA A 96 2.69 4.94 5.23
N SER A 97 2.65 4.00 4.28
CA SER A 97 2.96 4.24 2.87
C SER A 97 1.73 4.28 1.96
N ILE A 98 0.53 4.37 2.54
CA ILE A 98 -0.71 4.43 1.76
C ILE A 98 -0.76 5.67 0.85
N GLY A 99 -0.18 6.79 1.30
CA GLY A 99 -0.08 8.04 0.55
C GLY A 99 1.28 8.27 -0.10
N ASP A 100 2.03 7.21 -0.44
CA ASP A 100 3.34 7.36 -1.07
C ASP A 100 3.25 8.16 -2.37
N PRO A 101 4.22 9.04 -2.71
CA PRO A 101 4.21 9.79 -3.96
C PRO A 101 4.18 8.90 -5.20
N SER A 102 4.78 7.70 -5.12
CA SER A 102 4.77 6.74 -6.21
C SER A 102 3.45 5.96 -6.28
N ALA A 103 2.79 6.02 -7.43
CA ALA A 103 1.59 5.23 -7.71
C ALA A 103 1.84 3.71 -7.64
N LEU A 104 3.04 3.26 -8.04
CA LEU A 104 3.43 1.84 -7.95
C LEU A 104 3.49 1.40 -6.49
N ILE A 105 4.12 2.21 -5.63
CA ILE A 105 4.21 1.90 -4.20
C ILE A 105 2.81 1.89 -3.56
N ARG A 106 1.94 2.86 -3.87
CA ARG A 106 0.54 2.85 -3.40
C ARG A 106 -0.20 1.59 -3.85
N ALA A 107 -0.03 1.17 -5.10
CA ALA A 107 -0.64 -0.04 -5.63
C ALA A 107 -0.17 -1.30 -4.87
N THR A 108 1.14 -1.42 -4.63
CA THR A 108 1.77 -2.51 -3.88
C THR A 108 1.31 -2.53 -2.42
N VAL A 109 1.25 -1.38 -1.76
CA VAL A 109 0.70 -1.23 -0.39
C VAL A 109 -0.75 -1.71 -0.33
N GLY A 110 -1.60 -1.30 -1.27
CA GLY A 110 -2.98 -1.78 -1.34
C GLY A 110 -3.08 -3.30 -1.50
N ILE A 111 -2.21 -3.91 -2.32
CA ILE A 111 -2.15 -5.38 -2.48
C ILE A 111 -1.77 -6.07 -1.16
N ILE A 112 -0.79 -5.54 -0.42
CA ILE A 112 -0.37 -6.11 0.87
C ILE A 112 -1.50 -6.00 1.89
N ILE A 113 -2.15 -4.85 2.00
CA ILE A 113 -3.28 -4.65 2.91
C ILE A 113 -4.38 -5.68 2.64
N THR A 114 -4.80 -5.82 1.38
CA THR A 114 -5.83 -6.78 1.00
C THR A 114 -5.39 -8.22 1.25
N THR A 115 -4.12 -8.55 0.99
CA THR A 115 -3.58 -9.89 1.30
C THR A 115 -3.65 -10.17 2.81
N ILE A 116 -3.29 -9.21 3.66
CA ILE A 116 -3.43 -9.35 5.11
C ILE A 116 -4.90 -9.58 5.50
N VAL A 117 -5.84 -8.83 4.93
CA VAL A 117 -7.28 -9.00 5.19
C VAL A 117 -7.75 -10.41 4.80
N VAL A 118 -7.31 -10.93 3.65
CA VAL A 118 -7.64 -12.28 3.20
C VAL A 118 -7.11 -13.34 4.19
N GLU A 119 -5.86 -13.22 4.62
CA GLU A 119 -5.23 -14.16 5.56
C GLU A 119 -5.77 -14.07 6.99
N GLU A 120 -6.33 -12.91 7.37
CA GLU A 120 -7.05 -12.72 8.65
C GLU A 120 -8.52 -13.17 8.59
N ASN A 121 -8.93 -13.80 7.47
CA ASN A 121 -10.30 -14.21 7.19
C ASN A 121 -11.32 -13.06 7.23
N GLY A 122 -10.94 -11.91 6.66
CA GLY A 122 -11.73 -10.69 6.60
C GLY A 122 -11.24 -9.60 7.54
N VAL A 123 -11.99 -8.51 7.64
CA VAL A 123 -11.59 -7.31 8.39
C VAL A 123 -11.80 -7.42 9.91
N GLY A 124 -12.36 -8.53 10.41
CA GLY A 124 -12.70 -8.71 11.82
C GLY A 124 -11.50 -8.55 12.77
N HIS A 125 -10.37 -9.18 12.45
CA HIS A 125 -9.11 -9.09 13.23
C HIS A 125 -8.33 -7.79 12.96
N TRP A 126 -8.84 -6.92 12.08
CA TRP A 126 -8.29 -5.59 11.81
C TRP A 126 -9.43 -4.57 11.70
N SER A 127 -10.32 -4.55 12.69
CA SER A 127 -11.56 -3.77 12.69
C SER A 127 -11.35 -2.25 12.53
N THR A 128 -10.17 -1.73 12.85
CA THR A 128 -9.80 -0.32 12.69
C THR A 128 -9.41 0.06 11.26
N LEU A 129 -9.19 -0.90 10.36
CA LEU A 129 -8.70 -0.66 9.00
C LEU A 129 -9.67 0.18 8.16
N LEU A 130 -10.91 -0.27 7.99
CA LEU A 130 -11.90 0.43 7.16
C LEU A 130 -12.25 1.83 7.71
N PRO A 131 -12.48 2.02 9.02
CA PRO A 131 -12.64 3.36 9.60
C PRO A 131 -11.43 4.27 9.32
N TYR A 132 -10.22 3.75 9.43
CA TYR A 132 -9.00 4.51 9.15
C TYR A 132 -8.89 4.89 7.68
N LEU A 133 -9.09 3.95 6.74
CA LEU A 133 -9.11 4.23 5.30
C LEU A 133 -10.20 5.26 4.94
N GLY A 134 -11.38 5.16 5.56
CA GLY A 134 -12.46 6.15 5.39
C GLY A 134 -12.06 7.55 5.85
N HIS A 135 -11.32 7.67 6.96
CA HIS A 135 -10.78 8.95 7.42
C HIS A 135 -9.73 9.52 6.44
N LEU A 136 -8.91 8.66 5.83
CA LEU A 136 -7.93 9.10 4.84
C LEU A 136 -8.57 9.70 3.57
N LEU A 137 -9.79 9.31 3.21
CA LEU A 137 -10.53 9.93 2.12
C LEU A 137 -10.89 11.40 2.38
N ASP A 138 -10.99 11.82 3.65
CA ASP A 138 -11.26 13.21 4.03
C ASP A 138 -10.02 14.11 3.97
N GLN A 139 -8.82 13.53 3.84
CA GLN A 139 -7.56 14.27 3.80
C GLN A 139 -7.43 15.08 2.51
N GLN A 140 -6.61 16.14 2.54
CA GLN A 140 -6.41 17.01 1.37
C GLN A 140 -5.40 16.45 0.37
N ASP A 141 -4.51 15.56 0.81
CA ASP A 141 -3.46 15.00 -0.03
C ASP A 141 -4.05 14.00 -1.05
N PRO A 142 -3.94 14.28 -2.37
CA PRO A 142 -4.48 13.41 -3.41
C PRO A 142 -3.85 12.01 -3.40
N ASN A 143 -2.58 11.87 -3.03
CA ASN A 143 -1.90 10.56 -2.96
C ASN A 143 -2.50 9.71 -1.83
N VAL A 144 -2.75 10.34 -0.67
CA VAL A 144 -3.41 9.67 0.47
C VAL A 144 -4.82 9.23 0.10
N GLN A 145 -5.60 10.12 -0.53
CA GLN A 145 -6.97 9.80 -0.94
C GLN A 145 -6.99 8.67 -1.99
N GLU A 146 -6.11 8.72 -2.99
CA GLU A 146 -6.01 7.70 -4.04
C GLU A 146 -5.60 6.34 -3.47
N GLY A 147 -4.57 6.32 -2.61
CA GLY A 147 -4.11 5.09 -1.98
C GLY A 147 -5.17 4.48 -1.07
N ALA A 148 -5.87 5.30 -0.28
CA ALA A 148 -6.95 4.84 0.58
C ALA A 148 -8.13 4.28 -0.23
N MET A 149 -8.56 4.99 -1.28
CA MET A 149 -9.63 4.53 -2.16
C MET A 149 -9.24 3.24 -2.89
N GLY A 150 -8.00 3.16 -3.38
CA GLY A 150 -7.48 1.96 -4.05
C GLY A 150 -7.41 0.74 -3.14
N ALA A 151 -7.06 0.92 -1.86
CA ALA A 151 -7.11 -0.14 -0.86
C ALA A 151 -8.56 -0.57 -0.55
N ILE A 152 -9.48 0.39 -0.36
CA ILE A 152 -10.90 0.10 -0.14
C ILE A 152 -11.48 -0.71 -1.31
N GLN A 153 -11.21 -0.29 -2.55
CA GLN A 153 -11.67 -1.01 -3.76
C GLN A 153 -11.19 -2.46 -3.76
N LYS A 154 -9.89 -2.69 -3.54
CA LYS A 154 -9.33 -4.05 -3.51
C LYS A 154 -9.90 -4.90 -2.39
N ILE A 155 -10.11 -4.34 -1.19
CA ILE A 155 -10.74 -5.08 -0.07
C ILE A 155 -12.16 -5.49 -0.44
N PHE A 156 -12.93 -4.60 -1.07
CA PHE A 156 -14.30 -4.89 -1.46
C PHE A 156 -14.37 -5.91 -2.61
N GLU A 157 -13.41 -5.87 -3.52
CA GLU A 157 -13.28 -6.81 -4.63
C GLU A 157 -12.85 -8.22 -4.16
N ASP A 158 -11.77 -8.32 -3.38
CA ASP A 158 -11.17 -9.60 -3.01
C ASP A 158 -11.78 -10.24 -1.76
N SER A 159 -12.50 -9.48 -0.93
CA SER A 159 -13.04 -9.95 0.36
C SER A 159 -14.49 -9.54 0.59
N GLY A 160 -15.22 -9.14 -0.46
CA GLY A 160 -16.60 -8.68 -0.37
C GLY A 160 -17.57 -9.68 0.26
N ASP A 161 -17.36 -10.99 0.03
CA ASP A 161 -18.10 -12.09 0.64
C ASP A 161 -17.87 -12.23 2.16
N ARG A 162 -16.80 -11.63 2.68
CA ARG A 162 -16.41 -11.62 4.10
C ARG A 162 -16.71 -10.28 4.78
N LEU A 163 -17.37 -9.35 4.10
CA LEU A 163 -17.78 -8.06 4.65
C LEU A 163 -19.24 -8.09 5.10
N ASP A 164 -19.45 -7.98 6.42
CA ASP A 164 -20.76 -7.62 6.98
C ASP A 164 -21.23 -6.23 6.49
N PRO A 165 -22.40 -6.14 5.82
CA PRO A 165 -22.90 -4.87 5.29
C PRO A 165 -23.12 -3.80 6.36
N GLU A 166 -23.68 -4.15 7.51
CA GLU A 166 -24.02 -3.19 8.58
C GLU A 166 -22.79 -2.73 9.35
N ARG A 167 -21.85 -3.64 9.60
CA ARG A 167 -20.66 -3.37 10.42
C ARG A 167 -19.50 -2.79 9.63
N HIS A 168 -19.35 -3.16 8.36
CA HIS A 168 -18.18 -2.81 7.56
C HIS A 168 -18.50 -1.86 6.42
N VAL A 169 -19.59 -2.10 5.67
CA VAL A 169 -19.90 -1.35 4.45
C VAL A 169 -20.64 -0.05 4.76
N HIS A 170 -21.80 -0.12 5.40
CA HIS A 170 -22.64 1.05 5.71
C HIS A 170 -21.87 2.19 6.41
N PRO A 171 -20.97 1.94 7.38
CA PRO A 171 -20.24 3.01 8.05
C PRO A 171 -19.27 3.78 7.14
N ILE A 172 -18.68 3.13 6.13
CA ILE A 172 -17.71 3.76 5.22
C ILE A 172 -18.38 4.40 4.00
N MET A 173 -19.60 3.98 3.64
CA MET A 173 -20.31 4.46 2.45
C MET A 173 -20.44 5.99 2.38
N PRO A 174 -20.79 6.72 3.46
CA PRO A 174 -20.86 8.19 3.41
C PRO A 174 -19.54 8.85 3.02
N LYS A 175 -18.40 8.28 3.42
CA LYS A 175 -17.05 8.77 3.08
C LYS A 175 -16.75 8.55 1.61
N ILE A 176 -17.04 7.35 1.10
CA ILE A 176 -16.87 7.00 -0.32
C ILE A 176 -17.73 7.93 -1.21
N LEU A 177 -19.00 8.11 -0.85
CA LEU A 177 -19.92 8.99 -1.59
C LEU A 177 -19.43 10.45 -1.58
N SER A 178 -19.00 10.95 -0.41
CA SER A 178 -18.46 12.31 -0.28
C SER A 178 -17.22 12.52 -1.15
N PHE A 179 -16.32 11.54 -1.19
CA PHE A 179 -15.14 11.56 -2.05
C PHE A 179 -15.50 11.72 -3.53
N PHE A 180 -16.43 10.91 -4.05
CA PHE A 180 -16.86 11.01 -5.46
C PHE A 180 -17.60 12.32 -5.76
N LEU A 181 -18.46 12.79 -4.86
CA LEU A 181 -19.18 14.06 -5.01
C LEU A 181 -18.24 15.28 -5.01
N LEU A 182 -17.18 15.23 -4.20
CA LEU A 182 -16.14 16.26 -4.18
C LEU A 182 -15.34 16.30 -5.49
N ARG A 183 -14.95 15.13 -6.03
CA ARG A 183 -14.25 15.06 -7.32
C ARG A 183 -15.11 15.55 -8.46
N LYS A 184 -16.39 15.17 -8.51
CA LYS A 184 -17.34 15.68 -9.52
C LYS A 184 -17.40 17.21 -9.54
N ARG A 185 -17.59 17.82 -8.36
CA ARG A 185 -17.63 19.29 -8.23
C ARG A 185 -16.32 19.98 -8.63
N LYS A 186 -15.17 19.41 -8.29
CA LYS A 186 -13.85 19.94 -8.70
C LYS A 186 -13.70 19.90 -10.22
N ASN A 187 -14.07 18.79 -10.85
CA ASN A 187 -13.99 18.63 -12.30
C ASN A 187 -14.92 19.60 -13.03
N GLU A 188 -16.15 19.80 -12.54
CA GLU A 188 -17.08 20.79 -13.08
C GLU A 188 -16.50 22.21 -12.99
N ARG A 189 -15.97 22.59 -11.81
CA ARG A 189 -15.39 23.93 -11.60
C ARG A 189 -14.20 24.21 -12.52
N PHE A 190 -13.29 23.25 -12.67
CA PHE A 190 -12.16 23.36 -13.59
C PHE A 190 -12.61 23.50 -15.06
N GLY A 191 -13.68 22.81 -15.45
CA GLY A 191 -14.28 22.95 -16.78
C GLY A 191 -14.81 24.37 -17.05
N TYR A 192 -15.45 24.99 -16.05
CA TYR A 192 -15.90 26.39 -16.15
C TYR A 192 -14.72 27.36 -16.26
N GLU A 193 -13.68 27.22 -15.43
CA GLU A 193 -12.49 28.08 -15.45
C GLU A 193 -11.77 28.07 -16.81
N LEU A 194 -11.63 26.90 -17.44
CA LEU A 194 -11.06 26.80 -18.80
C LEU A 194 -11.93 27.50 -19.86
N SER A 195 -13.25 27.44 -19.71
CA SER A 195 -14.18 28.07 -20.66
C SER A 195 -14.18 29.61 -20.55
N GLU A 196 -14.03 30.15 -19.34
CA GLU A 196 -13.89 31.59 -19.11
C GLU A 196 -12.55 32.10 -19.66
N GLN A 197 -11.43 31.42 -19.37
CA GLN A 197 -10.11 31.80 -19.90
C GLN A 197 -10.07 31.81 -21.43
N TYR A 198 -10.66 30.79 -22.08
CA TYR A 198 -10.74 30.74 -23.53
C TYR A 198 -11.56 31.90 -24.11
N SER A 199 -12.66 32.28 -23.44
CA SER A 199 -13.52 33.38 -23.86
C SER A 199 -12.82 34.74 -23.74
N ASP A 200 -12.08 34.95 -22.65
CA ASP A 200 -11.30 36.19 -22.41
C ASP A 200 -10.14 36.34 -23.40
N ASP A 201 -9.44 35.25 -23.74
CA ASP A 201 -8.34 35.27 -24.70
C ASP A 201 -8.81 35.56 -26.13
N GLN A 202 -10.01 35.10 -26.52
CA GLN A 202 -10.63 35.47 -27.79
C GLN A 202 -11.04 36.95 -27.84
N GLN A 203 -11.43 37.54 -26.71
CA GLN A 203 -11.79 38.96 -26.65
C GLN A 203 -10.56 39.88 -26.68
N ARG A 204 -9.39 39.42 -26.20
CA ARG A 204 -8.13 40.19 -26.23
C ARG A 204 -7.37 40.12 -27.56
N SER A 205 -7.73 39.17 -28.42
CA SER A 205 -7.07 38.94 -29.72
C SER A 205 -7.75 39.65 -30.90
N ASN A 206 -8.82 40.41 -30.63
CA ASN A 206 -9.52 41.31 -31.58
C ASN A 206 -9.29 42.77 -31.18
#